data_AF-A0A059LCQ5-F1
#
_entry.id   AF-A0A059LCQ5-F1
#
_cell.length_a   1.000
_cell.length_b   1.000
_cell.length_c   1.000
_cell.angle_alpha   90.00
_cell.angle_beta   90.00
_cell.angle_gamma   90.00
#
_symmetry.space_group_name_H-M   'P 1'
#
loop_
_entity.id
_entity.type
_entity.pdbx_description
1 polymer ?
#
loop_
_entity_poly.entity_id
_entity_poly.type
_entity_poly.pdbx_seq_one_letter_code
_entity_poly.pdbx_strand_id
1 'polypeptide(L)'
;FYYVCFENGTSSYSECETPNLFNDEIQDCDDVFNFEYSNISKFPKYVSHLLLSSMRPDATYSGGVTFKGTGLDFKSDAAVIKGAIALLKEKNPNTKVLVSVGGFDYDNWDGLNASAVANFVRDFGLDGVDVDYEPSTADCKLVEEKMQCSTDSEYVNAIKALRVALPRPYILSNAVLHVGAF
;
A
#
# COMPACT_ATOMS: atom_id res chain seq x y z
N PHE A 1 -14.30 8.90 2.78
CA PHE A 1 -13.54 7.72 2.32
C PHE A 1 -12.64 7.34 3.48
N TYR A 2 -12.71 6.11 3.97
CA TYR A 2 -11.87 5.65 5.08
C TYR A 2 -10.74 4.78 4.52
N TYR A 3 -9.51 5.15 4.85
CA TYR A 3 -8.28 4.40 4.56
C TYR A 3 -7.86 3.67 5.84
N VAL A 4 -7.35 2.45 5.70
CA VAL A 4 -6.70 1.71 6.80
C VAL A 4 -5.41 1.16 6.23
N CYS A 5 -4.28 1.61 6.79
CA CYS A 5 -2.94 1.10 6.51
C CYS A 5 -2.63 -0.04 7.48
N PHE A 6 -2.13 -1.17 6.98
CA PHE A 6 -1.66 -2.30 7.81
C PHE A 6 -0.14 -2.31 7.86
N GLU A 7 0.48 -1.94 8.96
CA GLU A 7 1.93 -2.08 9.16
C GLU A 7 2.27 -3.27 10.08
N ASN A 8 3.19 -4.12 9.63
CA ASN A 8 4.13 -4.98 10.38
C ASN A 8 3.85 -5.28 11.88
N GLY A 9 2.67 -5.77 12.24
CA GLY A 9 2.41 -6.33 13.58
C GLY A 9 2.60 -5.39 14.79
N THR A 10 2.88 -4.12 14.55
CA THR A 10 2.94 -2.99 15.48
C THR A 10 2.46 -1.79 14.70
N SER A 11 1.28 -1.28 15.05
CA SER A 11 0.73 -0.06 14.47
C SER A 11 1.63 1.13 14.80
N SER A 12 2.14 1.84 13.79
CA SER A 12 2.47 3.24 13.96
C SER A 12 1.24 4.06 13.59
N TYR A 13 0.85 4.95 14.51
CA TYR A 13 -0.47 5.57 14.61
C TYR A 13 -0.63 6.82 13.72
N SER A 14 0.26 7.05 12.75
CA SER A 14 0.51 8.42 12.25
C SER A 14 -0.37 8.91 11.09
N GLU A 15 -1.20 8.09 10.43
CA GLU A 15 -1.96 8.58 9.25
C GLU A 15 -3.49 8.49 9.33
N CYS A 16 -4.05 8.04 10.46
CA CYS A 16 -5.49 8.14 10.70
C CYS A 16 -5.90 9.50 11.30
N GLU A 17 -5.44 10.62 10.72
CA GLU A 17 -5.98 11.94 11.05
C GLU A 17 -7.17 12.29 10.13
N THR A 18 -8.37 11.85 10.52
CA THR A 18 -9.56 12.69 10.32
C THR A 18 -10.25 12.91 11.65
N PRO A 19 -10.35 14.16 12.15
CA PRO A 19 -10.97 14.42 13.43
C PRO A 19 -12.50 14.25 13.32
N ASN A 20 -13.06 13.53 14.30
CA ASN A 20 -14.46 13.57 14.72
C ASN A 20 -15.53 13.28 13.66
N LEU A 21 -15.85 12.00 13.39
CA LEU A 21 -17.20 11.63 12.94
C LEU A 21 -17.59 10.20 13.40
N PHE A 22 -18.49 10.15 14.40
CA PHE A 22 -19.35 9.03 14.86
C PHE A 22 -18.64 7.87 15.60
N ASN A 23 -18.68 7.80 16.95
CA ASN A 23 -19.77 7.33 17.82
C ASN A 23 -20.58 6.12 17.29
N ASP A 24 -20.40 5.01 18.01
CA ASP A 24 -21.22 3.79 18.08
C ASP A 24 -21.13 2.79 16.91
N GLU A 25 -19.96 2.14 16.73
CA GLU A 25 -19.84 0.69 16.39
C GLU A 25 -18.41 0.15 16.17
N ILE A 26 -17.36 0.97 16.36
CA ILE A 26 -15.98 0.46 16.49
C ILE A 26 -15.39 1.13 17.74
N GLN A 27 -15.59 0.49 18.88
CA GLN A 27 -15.17 0.98 20.20
C GLN A 27 -13.65 0.85 20.41
N ASP A 28 -12.94 0.10 19.58
CA ASP A 28 -11.49 -0.01 19.70
C ASP A 28 -10.88 -0.39 18.36
N CYS A 29 -9.88 0.36 17.91
CA CYS A 29 -9.02 -0.07 16.81
C CYS A 29 -8.34 -1.41 17.18
N ASP A 30 -8.10 -1.66 18.47
CA ASP A 30 -7.49 -2.88 19.00
C ASP A 30 -8.31 -4.16 18.72
N ASP A 31 -9.64 -4.07 18.59
CA ASP A 31 -10.49 -5.22 18.22
C ASP A 31 -10.33 -5.64 16.74
N VAL A 32 -9.94 -4.70 15.87
CA VAL A 32 -9.54 -4.97 14.48
C VAL A 32 -8.13 -5.57 14.42
N PHE A 33 -7.31 -5.32 15.44
CA PHE A 33 -5.89 -5.67 15.49
C PHE A 33 -5.57 -6.89 16.37
N ASN A 34 -6.52 -7.71 16.80
CA ASN A 34 -6.15 -8.92 17.57
C ASN A 34 -5.34 -9.92 16.70
N PHE A 35 -4.02 -9.97 16.94
CA PHE A 35 -2.93 -10.31 16.00
C PHE A 35 -2.63 -11.80 15.77
N GLU A 36 -3.49 -12.74 16.18
CA GLU A 36 -3.28 -14.18 15.90
C GLU A 36 -3.86 -14.64 14.55
N TYR A 37 -4.82 -13.90 13.98
CA TYR A 37 -5.50 -14.29 12.74
C TYR A 37 -5.74 -13.08 11.84
N SER A 38 -5.67 -13.27 10.52
CA SER A 38 -5.98 -12.21 9.55
C SER A 38 -7.44 -11.73 9.69
N ASN A 39 -7.62 -10.49 10.19
CA ASN A 39 -8.93 -9.82 10.25
C ASN A 39 -9.33 -9.15 8.92
N ILE A 40 -8.57 -9.35 7.83
CA ILE A 40 -8.84 -8.78 6.50
C ILE A 40 -10.28 -9.09 6.06
N SER A 41 -10.77 -10.31 6.31
CA SER A 41 -12.12 -10.73 5.91
C SER A 41 -13.27 -10.11 6.74
N LYS A 42 -12.95 -9.34 7.79
CA LYS A 42 -13.89 -8.74 8.73
C LYS A 42 -14.09 -7.23 8.50
N PHE A 43 -13.38 -6.61 7.57
CA PHE A 43 -13.58 -5.19 7.30
C PHE A 43 -15.04 -4.89 6.93
N PRO A 44 -15.62 -3.80 7.46
CA PRO A 44 -17.01 -3.47 7.22
C PRO A 44 -17.23 -2.94 5.80
N LYS A 45 -18.47 -3.05 5.30
CA LYS A 45 -18.85 -2.72 3.91
C LYS A 45 -18.57 -1.28 3.48
N TYR A 46 -18.43 -0.35 4.42
CA TYR A 46 -18.16 1.06 4.12
C TYR A 46 -16.67 1.35 3.84
N VAL A 47 -15.77 0.38 4.09
CA VAL A 47 -14.35 0.50 3.74
C VAL A 47 -14.19 0.30 2.25
N SER A 48 -13.83 1.38 1.56
CA SER A 48 -13.67 1.38 0.09
C SER A 48 -12.33 0.83 -0.37
N HIS A 49 -11.26 1.06 0.40
CA HIS A 49 -9.90 0.69 0.05
C HIS A 49 -9.20 0.12 1.29
N LEU A 50 -8.47 -0.96 1.10
CA LEU A 50 -7.61 -1.59 2.10
C LEU A 50 -6.19 -1.66 1.52
N LEU A 51 -5.20 -1.16 2.27
CA LEU A 51 -3.81 -1.16 1.85
C LEU A 51 -3.02 -2.19 2.66
N LEU A 52 -2.32 -3.08 1.96
CA LEU A 52 -1.35 -4.00 2.56
C LEU A 52 -0.01 -3.27 2.64
N SER A 53 0.43 -2.88 3.84
CA SER A 53 1.65 -2.07 4.03
C SER A 53 2.79 -2.91 4.67
N SER A 54 4.03 -2.85 4.21
CA SER A 54 4.47 -2.33 2.91
C SER A 54 5.35 -3.34 2.17
N MET A 55 5.27 -3.31 0.85
CA MET A 55 6.15 -4.05 -0.06
C MET A 55 7.33 -3.15 -0.42
N ARG A 56 8.53 -3.74 -0.50
CA ARG A 56 9.74 -3.04 -0.93
C ARG A 56 9.65 -2.63 -2.41
N PRO A 57 10.09 -1.42 -2.80
CA PRO A 57 10.23 -1.05 -4.21
C PRO A 57 11.17 -2.00 -4.96
N ASP A 58 12.28 -2.38 -4.35
CA ASP A 58 13.31 -3.27 -4.90
C ASP A 58 13.05 -4.77 -4.63
N ALA A 59 11.78 -5.14 -4.44
CA ALA A 59 11.38 -6.51 -4.14
C ALA A 59 11.97 -7.54 -5.13
N THR A 60 12.41 -8.68 -4.57
CA THR A 60 12.95 -9.83 -5.31
C THR A 60 11.94 -10.96 -5.48
N TYR A 61 10.66 -10.66 -5.22
CA TYR A 61 9.56 -11.60 -5.31
C TYR A 61 9.44 -12.19 -6.74
N SER A 62 9.51 -13.51 -6.82
CA SER A 62 9.55 -14.28 -8.08
C SER A 62 8.22 -14.97 -8.41
N GLY A 63 7.16 -14.70 -7.64
CA GLY A 63 5.85 -15.31 -7.80
C GLY A 63 5.54 -16.42 -6.81
N GLY A 64 4.29 -16.87 -6.82
CA GLY A 64 3.74 -17.88 -5.92
C GLY A 64 3.15 -17.30 -4.63
N VAL A 65 2.37 -18.08 -3.89
CA VAL A 65 1.68 -17.59 -2.68
C VAL A 65 2.64 -17.60 -1.48
N THR A 66 3.56 -16.61 -1.43
CA THR A 66 4.58 -16.42 -0.40
C THR A 66 4.91 -14.93 -0.21
N PHE A 67 5.45 -14.55 0.95
CA PHE A 67 6.00 -13.20 1.20
C PHE A 67 7.52 -13.12 1.00
N LYS A 68 8.17 -14.22 0.61
CA LYS A 68 9.62 -14.22 0.40
C LYS A 68 10.03 -13.18 -0.65
N GLY A 69 10.89 -12.26 -0.24
CA GLY A 69 11.43 -11.21 -1.12
C GLY A 69 10.47 -10.06 -1.41
N THR A 70 9.30 -9.98 -0.75
CA THR A 70 8.40 -8.82 -0.87
C THR A 70 8.73 -7.72 0.16
N GLY A 71 9.21 -8.10 1.34
CA GLY A 71 9.36 -7.18 2.48
C GLY A 71 8.11 -7.05 3.37
N LEU A 72 7.01 -7.71 3.00
CA LEU A 72 5.82 -7.83 3.85
C LEU A 72 6.06 -8.87 4.93
N ASP A 73 5.78 -8.53 6.20
CA ASP A 73 6.01 -9.42 7.35
C ASP A 73 4.70 -9.71 8.11
N PHE A 74 3.76 -10.37 7.42
CA PHE A 74 2.54 -10.83 8.08
C PHE A 74 2.82 -12.04 8.97
N LYS A 75 2.24 -12.05 10.17
CA LYS A 75 2.27 -13.22 11.08
C LYS A 75 1.55 -14.44 10.52
N SER A 76 0.51 -14.22 9.70
CA SER A 76 -0.24 -15.30 9.05
C SER A 76 0.44 -15.73 7.75
N ASP A 77 0.32 -17.02 7.43
CA ASP A 77 0.80 -17.55 6.15
C ASP A 77 0.20 -16.81 4.94
N ALA A 78 1.01 -16.69 3.89
CA ALA A 78 0.60 -16.04 2.63
C ALA A 78 -0.70 -16.60 2.05
N ALA A 79 -0.93 -17.92 2.16
CA ALA A 79 -2.16 -18.55 1.71
C ALA A 79 -3.40 -18.10 2.53
N VAL A 80 -3.23 -17.89 3.83
CA VAL A 80 -4.29 -17.37 4.72
C VAL A 80 -4.61 -15.93 4.34
N ILE A 81 -3.60 -15.09 4.12
CA ILE A 81 -3.80 -13.69 3.69
C ILE A 81 -4.52 -13.63 2.34
N LYS A 82 -4.08 -14.40 1.35
CA LYS A 82 -4.75 -14.47 0.04
C LYS A 82 -6.21 -14.92 0.17
N GLY A 83 -6.49 -15.94 0.98
CA GLY A 83 -7.84 -16.40 1.25
C GLY A 83 -8.71 -15.34 1.93
N ALA A 84 -8.15 -14.62 2.91
CA ALA A 84 -8.86 -13.56 3.62
C ALA A 84 -9.21 -12.37 2.69
N ILE A 85 -8.32 -12.03 1.76
CA ILE A 85 -8.58 -11.02 0.71
C ILE A 85 -9.73 -11.46 -0.20
N ALA A 86 -9.72 -12.72 -0.66
CA ALA A 86 -10.80 -13.25 -1.47
C ALA A 86 -12.15 -13.20 -0.74
N LEU A 87 -12.19 -13.62 0.53
CA LEU A 87 -13.38 -13.55 1.38
C LEU A 87 -13.86 -12.12 1.63
N LEU A 88 -12.95 -11.16 1.82
CA LEU A 88 -13.30 -9.75 1.94
C LEU A 88 -14.01 -9.26 0.67
N LYS A 89 -13.43 -9.54 -0.51
CA LYS A 89 -13.99 -9.11 -1.80
C LYS A 89 -15.31 -9.80 -2.12
N GLU A 90 -15.52 -11.03 -1.67
CA GLU A 90 -16.82 -11.72 -1.78
C GLU A 90 -17.91 -11.04 -0.93
N LYS A 91 -17.59 -10.73 0.33
CA LYS A 91 -18.54 -10.07 1.25
C LYS A 91 -18.81 -8.61 0.88
N ASN A 92 -17.76 -7.93 0.40
CA ASN A 92 -17.72 -6.50 0.11
C ASN A 92 -17.15 -6.28 -1.31
N PRO A 93 -17.94 -6.52 -2.37
CA PRO A 93 -17.45 -6.44 -3.76
C PRO A 93 -16.98 -5.04 -4.20
N ASN A 94 -17.33 -4.01 -3.43
CA ASN A 94 -16.91 -2.63 -3.67
C ASN A 94 -15.57 -2.28 -2.99
N THR A 95 -15.09 -3.09 -2.05
CA THR A 95 -13.80 -2.87 -1.39
C THR A 95 -12.67 -3.25 -2.34
N LYS A 96 -11.72 -2.33 -2.52
CA LYS A 96 -10.49 -2.54 -3.29
C LYS A 96 -9.34 -2.83 -2.36
N VAL A 97 -8.52 -3.81 -2.71
CA VAL A 97 -7.33 -4.16 -1.93
C VAL A 97 -6.11 -3.81 -2.75
N LEU A 98 -5.26 -2.94 -2.21
CA LEU A 98 -4.02 -2.49 -2.84
C LEU A 98 -2.83 -2.96 -1.98
N VAL A 99 -1.66 -3.07 -2.59
CA VAL A 99 -0.40 -3.16 -1.83
C VAL A 99 0.25 -1.77 -1.82
N SER A 100 0.63 -1.28 -0.64
CA SER A 100 1.48 -0.10 -0.53
C SER A 100 2.92 -0.49 -0.84
N VAL A 101 3.58 0.25 -1.73
CA VAL A 101 4.98 0.05 -2.11
C VAL A 101 5.77 1.26 -1.66
N GLY A 102 6.81 1.03 -0.85
CA GLY A 102 7.62 2.06 -0.22
C GLY A 102 7.32 2.23 1.26
N GLY A 103 7.21 3.47 1.69
CA GLY A 103 7.20 3.91 3.09
C GLY A 103 8.61 4.30 3.57
N PHE A 104 8.66 5.02 4.69
CA PHE A 104 9.89 5.55 5.30
C PHE A 104 11.09 4.58 5.35
N ASP A 105 10.87 3.30 5.68
CA ASP A 105 11.93 2.30 5.80
C ASP A 105 12.35 1.65 4.46
N TYR A 106 11.60 1.89 3.38
CA TYR A 106 11.79 1.29 2.06
C TYR A 106 11.94 2.35 0.95
N ASP A 107 13.06 3.06 0.98
CA ASP A 107 13.35 4.21 0.10
C ASP A 107 14.18 3.87 -1.16
N ASN A 108 14.52 2.59 -1.41
CA ASN A 108 15.33 2.18 -2.56
C ASN A 108 14.54 2.15 -3.89
N TRP A 109 14.07 3.32 -4.33
CA TRP A 109 13.24 3.48 -5.53
C TRP A 109 14.02 3.41 -6.85
N ASP A 110 15.29 3.80 -6.86
CA ASP A 110 16.24 3.52 -7.95
C ASP A 110 16.28 2.02 -8.30
N GLY A 111 16.07 1.15 -7.31
CA GLY A 111 16.00 -0.30 -7.44
C GLY A 111 14.63 -0.86 -7.86
N LEU A 112 13.65 -0.01 -8.18
CA LEU A 112 12.25 -0.43 -8.38
C LEU A 112 12.12 -1.63 -9.32
N ASN A 113 11.57 -2.71 -8.78
CA ASN A 113 11.22 -3.91 -9.52
C ASN A 113 9.71 -3.96 -9.76
N ALA A 114 9.24 -3.19 -10.74
CA ALA A 114 7.82 -3.12 -11.09
C ALA A 114 7.23 -4.49 -11.49
N SER A 115 8.04 -5.41 -12.02
CA SER A 115 7.59 -6.77 -12.36
C SER A 115 7.29 -7.61 -11.13
N ALA A 116 8.13 -7.54 -10.09
CA ALA A 116 7.90 -8.22 -8.82
C ALA A 116 6.63 -7.71 -8.14
N VAL A 117 6.44 -6.38 -8.11
CA VAL A 117 5.20 -5.75 -7.58
C VAL A 117 3.98 -6.25 -8.35
N ALA A 118 4.04 -6.23 -9.68
CA ALA A 118 2.90 -6.67 -10.50
C ALA A 118 2.61 -8.17 -10.35
N ASN A 119 3.63 -9.01 -10.17
CA ASN A 119 3.44 -10.43 -9.89
C ASN A 119 2.72 -10.61 -8.55
N PHE A 120 3.11 -9.86 -7.51
CA PHE A 120 2.45 -9.94 -6.20
C PHE A 120 0.98 -9.54 -6.28
N VAL A 121 0.68 -8.42 -6.96
CA VAL A 121 -0.69 -7.95 -7.21
C VAL A 121 -1.55 -9.04 -7.86
N ARG A 122 -1.02 -9.72 -8.89
CA ARG A 122 -1.74 -10.78 -9.60
C ARG A 122 -1.90 -12.03 -8.74
N ASP A 123 -0.84 -12.46 -8.08
CA ASP A 123 -0.82 -13.71 -7.32
C ASP A 123 -1.70 -13.66 -6.08
N PHE A 124 -1.88 -12.48 -5.46
CA PHE A 124 -2.77 -12.27 -4.33
C PHE A 124 -4.17 -11.76 -4.70
N GLY A 125 -4.43 -11.48 -5.99
CA GLY A 125 -5.75 -11.03 -6.46
C GLY A 125 -6.10 -9.60 -6.05
N LEU A 126 -5.09 -8.74 -5.94
CA LEU A 126 -5.23 -7.33 -5.57
C LEU A 126 -5.77 -6.49 -6.74
N ASP A 127 -6.31 -5.33 -6.40
CA ASP A 127 -6.89 -4.38 -7.36
C ASP A 127 -5.89 -3.34 -7.85
N GLY A 128 -4.69 -3.26 -7.26
CA GLY A 128 -3.66 -2.33 -7.67
C GLY A 128 -2.57 -2.08 -6.64
N VAL A 129 -1.91 -0.93 -6.79
CA VAL A 129 -0.79 -0.48 -5.96
C VAL A 129 -1.09 0.92 -5.44
N ASP A 130 -0.69 1.16 -4.19
CA ASP A 130 -0.50 2.49 -3.64
C ASP A 130 1.00 2.81 -3.61
N VAL A 131 1.37 4.00 -4.10
CA VAL A 131 2.76 4.44 -4.21
C VAL A 131 3.08 5.34 -3.03
N ASP A 132 3.76 4.76 -2.05
CA ASP A 132 4.14 5.38 -0.78
C ASP A 132 5.58 5.87 -0.88
N TYR A 133 5.76 6.89 -1.73
CA TYR A 133 7.08 7.39 -2.11
C TYR A 133 7.57 8.42 -1.10
N GLU A 134 8.54 8.00 -0.29
CA GLU A 134 9.15 8.78 0.79
C GLU A 134 10.68 8.79 0.68
N PRO A 135 11.27 9.61 -0.21
CA PRO A 135 12.72 9.68 -0.34
C PRO A 135 13.34 10.34 0.90
N SER A 136 14.49 9.83 1.36
CA SER A 136 15.19 10.37 2.53
C SER A 136 15.58 11.85 2.40
N THR A 137 15.84 12.32 1.19
CA THR A 137 15.95 13.76 0.87
C THR A 137 15.32 14.07 -0.50
N ALA A 138 14.52 15.14 -0.57
CA ALA A 138 13.88 15.58 -1.81
C ALA A 138 14.37 16.96 -2.33
N ASP A 139 15.07 17.73 -1.49
CA ASP A 139 15.64 19.06 -1.80
C ASP A 139 14.68 19.98 -2.60
N CYS A 140 13.42 20.00 -2.19
CA CYS A 140 12.37 20.72 -2.89
C CYS A 140 12.54 22.24 -2.79
N LYS A 141 12.37 22.91 -3.93
CA LYS A 141 12.48 24.37 -4.05
C LYS A 141 11.45 24.92 -5.01
N LEU A 142 11.03 26.16 -4.76
CA LEU A 142 10.18 26.91 -5.68
C LEU A 142 11.03 27.45 -6.84
N VAL A 143 10.76 27.00 -8.06
CA VAL A 143 11.39 27.46 -9.31
C VAL A 143 10.28 27.88 -10.26
N GLU A 144 10.28 29.15 -10.67
CA GLU A 144 9.25 29.70 -11.58
C GLU A 144 7.81 29.39 -11.11
N GLU A 145 7.54 29.63 -9.81
CA GLU A 145 6.25 29.38 -9.15
C GLU A 145 5.81 27.90 -9.09
N LYS A 146 6.68 26.96 -9.45
CA LYS A 146 6.45 25.52 -9.32
C LYS A 146 7.37 24.91 -8.28
N MET A 147 6.84 24.04 -7.45
CA MET A 147 7.68 23.20 -6.59
C MET A 147 8.44 22.22 -7.49
N GLN A 148 9.76 22.15 -7.35
CA GLN A 148 10.60 21.17 -8.02
C GLN A 148 11.49 20.51 -6.97
N CYS A 149 11.55 19.18 -7.00
CA CYS A 149 12.37 18.37 -6.11
C CYS A 149 13.46 17.67 -6.91
N SER A 150 14.60 17.37 -6.29
CA SER A 150 15.67 16.60 -6.94
C SER A 150 15.22 15.19 -7.34
N THR A 151 14.16 14.70 -6.69
CA THR A 151 13.58 13.37 -6.81
C THR A 151 12.43 13.26 -7.82
N ASP A 152 11.98 14.36 -8.43
CA ASP A 152 10.80 14.36 -9.32
C ASP A 152 10.93 13.35 -10.47
N SER A 153 12.13 13.22 -11.05
CA SER A 153 12.38 12.27 -12.13
C SER A 153 12.32 10.81 -11.68
N GLU A 154 12.82 10.49 -10.48
CA GLU A 154 12.75 9.15 -9.91
C GLU A 154 11.28 8.75 -9.68
N TYR A 155 10.51 9.62 -9.02
CA TYR A 155 9.07 9.40 -8.77
C TYR A 155 8.28 9.24 -10.08
N VAL A 156 8.47 10.13 -11.06
CA VAL A 156 7.80 10.02 -12.36
C VAL A 156 8.16 8.71 -13.08
N ASN A 157 9.41 8.26 -13.00
CA ASN A 157 9.83 7.00 -13.58
C ASN A 157 9.21 5.81 -12.86
N ALA A 158 9.10 5.85 -11.53
CA ALA A 158 8.43 4.83 -10.74
C ALA A 158 6.95 4.68 -11.13
N ILE A 159 6.21 5.79 -11.21
CA ILE A 159 4.80 5.80 -11.67
C ILE A 159 4.67 5.23 -13.08
N LYS A 160 5.53 5.62 -14.01
CA LYS A 160 5.53 5.10 -15.39
C LYS A 160 5.80 3.59 -15.43
N ALA A 161 6.81 3.12 -14.68
CA ALA A 161 7.17 1.71 -14.63
C ALA A 161 6.03 0.86 -14.06
N LEU A 162 5.45 1.28 -12.93
CA LEU A 162 4.29 0.61 -12.32
C LEU A 162 3.07 0.63 -13.24
N ARG A 163 2.80 1.74 -13.93
CA ARG A 163 1.68 1.82 -14.89
C ARG A 163 1.87 0.90 -16.09
N VAL A 164 3.09 0.72 -16.58
CA VAL A 164 3.40 -0.25 -17.64
C VAL A 164 3.21 -1.68 -17.15
N ALA A 165 3.68 -2.00 -15.94
CA ALA A 165 3.55 -3.34 -15.36
C ALA A 165 2.09 -3.69 -14.96
N LEU A 166 1.31 -2.68 -14.57
CA LEU A 166 -0.09 -2.74 -14.14
C LEU A 166 -0.96 -1.77 -14.98
N PRO A 167 -1.23 -2.10 -16.25
CA PRO A 167 -2.11 -1.28 -17.08
C PRO A 167 -3.53 -1.29 -16.53
N ARG A 168 -4.39 -0.36 -16.98
CA ARG A 168 -5.82 -0.38 -16.61
C ARG A 168 -6.41 -1.78 -16.88
N PRO A 169 -7.25 -2.32 -15.97
CA PRO A 169 -8.00 -1.61 -14.93
C PRO A 169 -7.33 -1.50 -13.56
N TYR A 170 -6.08 -1.93 -13.39
CA TYR A 170 -5.40 -1.84 -12.08
C TYR A 170 -5.31 -0.39 -11.58
N ILE A 171 -5.61 -0.23 -10.29
CA ILE A 171 -5.53 1.05 -9.57
C ILE A 171 -4.05 1.38 -9.34
N LEU A 172 -3.72 2.65 -9.54
CA LEU A 172 -2.47 3.24 -9.07
C LEU A 172 -2.87 4.48 -8.28
N SER A 173 -2.77 4.41 -6.96
CA SER A 173 -2.90 5.54 -6.05
C SER A 173 -1.51 5.93 -5.54
N ASN A 174 -1.44 7.03 -4.80
CA ASN A 174 -0.20 7.52 -4.25
C ASN A 174 -0.46 8.26 -2.92
N ALA A 175 0.38 7.99 -1.93
CA ALA A 175 0.48 8.71 -0.67
C ALA A 175 1.92 9.19 -0.56
N VAL A 176 2.18 10.43 -1.01
CA VAL A 176 3.56 10.88 -1.27
C VAL A 176 3.95 12.00 -0.34
N LEU A 177 5.14 11.87 0.24
CA LEU A 177 5.76 12.89 1.07
C LEU A 177 6.74 13.71 0.23
N HIS A 178 6.78 15.03 0.47
CA HIS A 178 7.82 15.92 -0.07
C HIS A 178 8.08 15.82 -1.59
N VAL A 179 7.03 15.73 -2.42
CA VAL A 179 7.17 15.78 -3.89
C VAL A 179 6.54 17.02 -4.50
N GLY A 180 7.17 17.54 -5.55
CA GLY A 180 6.72 18.66 -6.37
C GLY A 180 6.07 18.19 -7.67
N ALA A 181 5.35 17.06 -7.66
CA ALA A 181 4.88 16.40 -8.87
C ALA A 181 3.94 17.29 -9.72
N PHE A 182 4.50 17.95 -10.76
CA PHE A 182 3.80 18.76 -11.76
C PHE A 182 4.11 18.30 -13.19
#